data_AF-A0A4U3AKE3-F1
#
_entry.id   AF-A0A4U3AKE3-F1
#
_cell.length_a   1.000
_cell.length_b   1.000
_cell.length_c   1.000
_cell.angle_alpha   90.00
_cell.angle_beta   90.00
_cell.angle_gamma   90.00
#
_symmetry.space_group_name_H-M   'P 1'
#
loop_
_entity.id
_entity.type
_entity.pdbx_description
1 polymer ?
#
loop_
_entity_poly.entity_id
_entity_poly.type
_entity_poly.pdbx_seq_one_letter_code
_entity_poly.pdbx_strand_id
1 'polypeptide(L)'
;VASIGIATGRNGNDVIKSSYINFYRYDGAMQINSVGDMSLTNTNGNVSLTASSTGGTTGFITMSASKDIYFTAKRGYFNFYTNDNKSFPTLIIKDLAPTNQGDVDFTFANQIMLRVSRHPDYVGDGLQIRSATGDAYRDIRLRTLRATENISAANGKMYALEFVPMSTRKIKTNIEDLPFSALEKVNSVKIKQYNLIADVEKYNAGEIDVLPLNYGMIAEDSDRVFTTPEKDAITLYSSVSITMQSVQELDWKMDNMQFDIGMLKQELEAEKLEKVNIENQLNELKVLVNSQEDRIVKLEELLLQQLINKTPEQP
;
A
#
# COMPACT_ATOMS: atom_id res chain seq x y z
N VAL A 1 -13.52 55.34 -46.19
CA VAL A 1 -13.48 53.86 -46.15
C VAL A 1 -13.85 53.36 -47.53
N ALA A 2 -13.04 52.52 -48.16
CA ALA A 2 -13.46 51.82 -49.36
C ALA A 2 -14.23 50.56 -48.93
N SER A 3 -15.33 50.22 -49.61
CA SER A 3 -16.16 49.11 -49.17
C SER A 3 -16.94 48.44 -50.29
N ILE A 4 -17.12 47.13 -50.16
CA ILE A 4 -17.96 46.30 -51.04
C ILE A 4 -18.99 45.61 -50.16
N GLY A 5 -20.28 45.64 -50.51
CA GLY A 5 -21.32 45.01 -49.70
C GLY A 5 -22.73 45.19 -50.25
N ILE A 6 -23.71 44.59 -49.57
CA ILE A 6 -25.13 44.65 -49.92
C ILE A 6 -25.77 45.86 -49.26
N ALA A 7 -26.18 46.85 -50.06
CA ALA A 7 -26.88 48.02 -49.57
C ALA A 7 -28.26 47.66 -49.03
N THR A 8 -28.56 48.08 -47.81
CA THR A 8 -29.88 47.90 -47.17
C THR A 8 -30.60 49.21 -46.93
N GLY A 9 -29.94 50.35 -47.15
CA GLY A 9 -30.55 51.67 -47.06
C GLY A 9 -29.53 52.80 -47.16
N ARG A 10 -29.98 54.00 -46.83
CA ARG A 10 -29.15 55.20 -46.72
C ARG A 10 -29.36 55.88 -45.39
N ASN A 11 -28.29 56.37 -44.80
CA ASN A 11 -28.33 57.29 -43.67
C ASN A 11 -27.58 58.57 -44.06
N GLY A 12 -28.33 59.61 -44.45
CA GLY A 12 -27.75 60.78 -45.10
C GLY A 12 -27.00 60.40 -46.37
N ASN A 13 -25.71 60.76 -46.45
CA ASN A 13 -24.84 60.45 -47.58
C ASN A 13 -24.21 59.04 -47.52
N ASP A 14 -24.40 58.32 -46.41
CA ASP A 14 -23.80 56.99 -46.22
C ASP A 14 -24.73 55.87 -46.68
N VAL A 15 -24.16 54.89 -47.37
CA VAL A 15 -24.86 53.65 -47.74
C VAL A 15 -24.73 52.65 -46.59
N ILE A 16 -25.85 52.32 -45.95
CA ILE A 16 -25.91 51.27 -44.93
C ILE A 16 -25.84 49.92 -45.62
N LYS A 17 -25.06 49.00 -45.07
CA LYS A 17 -24.86 47.65 -45.59
C LYS A 17 -25.14 46.61 -44.51
N SER A 18 -25.81 45.52 -44.86
CA SER A 18 -25.99 44.37 -43.96
C SER A 18 -24.70 43.54 -43.85
N SER A 19 -24.24 43.02 -44.98
CA SER A 19 -22.97 42.26 -45.10
C SER A 19 -22.00 43.04 -45.98
N TYR A 20 -20.74 43.15 -45.56
CA TYR A 20 -19.74 43.97 -46.25
C TYR A 20 -18.30 43.59 -45.94
N ILE A 21 -17.39 44.07 -46.80
CA ILE A 21 -15.95 44.16 -46.57
C ILE A 21 -15.56 45.63 -46.60
N ASN A 22 -14.92 46.12 -45.53
CA ASN A 22 -14.41 47.48 -45.42
C ASN A 22 -12.88 47.50 -45.39
N PHE A 23 -12.30 48.48 -46.08
CA PHE A 23 -10.87 48.80 -46.11
C PHE A 23 -10.67 50.20 -45.53
N TYR A 24 -9.96 50.28 -44.40
CA TYR A 24 -9.71 51.53 -43.68
C TYR A 24 -8.40 52.17 -44.14
N ARG A 25 -8.44 53.49 -44.40
CA ARG A 25 -7.32 54.22 -45.04
C ARG A 25 -6.14 54.48 -44.10
N TYR A 26 -6.40 54.74 -42.82
CA TYR A 26 -5.43 55.35 -41.91
C TYR A 26 -4.70 54.35 -41.02
N ASP A 27 -5.30 53.21 -40.71
CA ASP A 27 -4.73 52.15 -39.87
C ASP A 27 -4.46 50.84 -40.65
N GLY A 28 -4.81 50.82 -41.95
CA GLY A 28 -4.64 49.64 -42.81
C GLY A 28 -5.56 48.46 -42.44
N ALA A 29 -6.55 48.67 -41.56
CA ALA A 29 -7.43 47.60 -41.12
C ALA A 29 -8.37 47.14 -42.22
N MET A 30 -8.73 45.85 -42.17
CA MET A 30 -9.79 45.26 -42.97
C MET A 30 -10.83 44.63 -42.05
N GLN A 31 -12.11 44.85 -42.34
CA GLN A 31 -13.22 44.23 -41.62
C GLN A 31 -14.11 43.48 -42.60
N ILE A 32 -14.47 42.25 -42.25
CA ILE A 32 -15.44 41.43 -42.97
C ILE A 32 -16.61 41.19 -42.02
N ASN A 33 -17.83 41.48 -42.45
CA ASN A 33 -19.03 41.36 -41.64
C ASN A 33 -20.16 40.67 -42.42
N SER A 34 -20.91 39.79 -41.76
CA SER A 34 -22.15 39.21 -42.28
C SER A 34 -23.24 39.21 -41.21
N VAL A 35 -24.49 39.45 -41.63
CA VAL A 35 -25.69 39.27 -40.78
C VAL A 35 -26.19 37.82 -40.79
N GLY A 36 -25.91 37.09 -41.88
CA GLY A 36 -26.26 35.68 -42.04
C GLY A 36 -25.05 34.76 -41.89
N ASP A 37 -25.20 33.51 -42.34
CA ASP A 37 -24.10 32.54 -42.38
C ASP A 37 -22.88 33.10 -43.13
N MET A 38 -21.70 32.81 -42.61
CA MET A 38 -20.42 33.15 -43.24
C MET A 38 -19.53 31.91 -43.21
N SER A 39 -19.39 31.26 -44.36
CA SER A 39 -18.53 30.10 -44.53
C SER A 39 -17.24 30.46 -45.27
N LEU A 40 -16.10 29.97 -44.77
CA LEU A 40 -14.83 29.95 -45.51
C LEU A 40 -14.50 28.49 -45.83
N THR A 41 -14.64 28.09 -47.10
CA THR A 41 -14.47 26.70 -47.54
C THR A 41 -13.34 26.57 -48.55
N ASN A 42 -12.47 25.58 -48.34
CA ASN A 42 -11.49 25.14 -49.32
C ASN A 42 -11.60 23.61 -49.48
N THR A 43 -11.73 23.12 -50.70
CA THR A 43 -11.93 21.69 -51.01
C THR A 43 -10.66 20.99 -51.49
N ASN A 44 -9.61 21.74 -51.86
CA ASN A 44 -8.36 21.19 -52.34
C ASN A 44 -7.18 22.10 -52.00
N GLY A 45 -6.75 22.07 -50.74
CA GLY A 45 -5.60 22.82 -50.23
C GLY A 45 -5.74 23.15 -48.74
N ASN A 46 -4.85 24.02 -48.25
CA ASN A 46 -4.86 24.48 -46.87
C ASN A 46 -5.60 25.82 -46.73
N VAL A 47 -6.19 26.05 -45.55
CA VAL A 47 -6.59 27.39 -45.09
C VAL A 47 -5.68 27.75 -43.93
N SER A 48 -4.91 28.83 -44.07
CA SER A 48 -3.98 29.29 -43.03
C SER A 48 -4.49 30.61 -42.45
N LEU A 49 -4.66 30.64 -41.13
CA LEU A 49 -4.91 31.87 -40.37
C LEU A 49 -3.66 32.16 -39.55
N THR A 50 -3.04 33.30 -39.80
CA THR A 50 -1.81 33.72 -39.13
C THR A 50 -1.99 35.15 -38.63
N ALA A 51 -1.78 35.34 -37.33
CA ALA A 51 -1.58 36.65 -36.74
C ALA A 51 -0.16 36.71 -36.17
N SER A 52 0.55 37.79 -36.45
CA SER A 52 1.90 38.02 -35.95
C SER A 52 2.06 39.49 -35.56
N SER A 53 2.91 39.75 -34.57
CA SER A 53 3.31 41.08 -34.16
C SER A 53 4.69 41.03 -33.55
N THR A 54 5.44 42.13 -33.67
CA THR A 54 6.71 42.34 -32.98
C THR A 54 6.52 42.92 -31.58
N GLY A 55 5.32 43.41 -31.25
CA GLY A 55 4.97 44.00 -29.95
C GLY A 55 3.96 43.15 -29.17
N GLY A 56 3.97 43.25 -27.84
CA GLY A 56 3.18 42.38 -26.95
C GLY A 56 1.66 42.65 -26.88
N THR A 57 1.13 43.62 -27.62
CA THR A 57 -0.28 44.04 -27.55
C THR A 57 -1.13 43.63 -28.75
N THR A 58 -0.54 43.01 -29.78
CA THR A 58 -1.23 42.59 -31.02
C THR A 58 -0.71 41.22 -31.50
N GLY A 59 -1.28 40.66 -32.57
CA GLY A 59 -0.84 39.36 -33.13
C GLY A 59 -1.62 38.14 -32.64
N PHE A 60 -2.85 38.33 -32.16
CA PHE A 60 -3.71 37.26 -31.67
C PHE A 60 -4.72 36.78 -32.73
N ILE A 61 -5.03 35.48 -32.71
CA ILE A 61 -6.23 34.94 -33.35
C ILE A 61 -7.26 34.73 -32.24
N THR A 62 -8.38 35.45 -32.32
CA THR A 62 -9.47 35.34 -31.35
C THR A 62 -10.65 34.64 -32.00
N MET A 63 -11.15 33.58 -31.36
CA MET A 63 -12.39 32.89 -31.74
C MET A 63 -13.40 33.07 -30.61
N SER A 64 -14.56 33.62 -30.92
CA SER A 64 -15.63 33.85 -29.95
C SER A 64 -16.98 33.51 -30.58
N ALA A 65 -17.84 32.86 -29.81
CA ALA A 65 -19.20 32.52 -30.20
C ALA A 65 -20.12 32.77 -28.99
N SER A 66 -21.38 33.13 -29.25
CA SER A 66 -22.41 33.22 -28.20
C SER A 66 -22.92 31.85 -27.73
N LYS A 67 -22.50 30.77 -28.42
CA LYS A 67 -22.77 29.37 -28.14
C LYS A 67 -21.47 28.56 -28.33
N ASP A 68 -21.55 27.35 -28.84
CA ASP A 68 -20.42 26.43 -28.98
C ASP A 68 -19.47 26.82 -30.12
N ILE A 69 -18.19 26.49 -29.94
CA ILE A 69 -17.17 26.45 -31.00
C ILE A 69 -16.83 25.00 -31.26
N TYR A 70 -17.15 24.49 -32.45
CA TYR A 70 -16.85 23.12 -32.83
C TYR A 70 -15.54 23.02 -33.60
N PHE A 71 -14.65 22.12 -33.17
CA PHE A 71 -13.48 21.71 -33.92
C PHE A 71 -13.66 20.26 -34.37
N THR A 72 -13.79 20.06 -35.69
CA THR A 72 -13.97 18.72 -36.26
C THR A 72 -12.79 18.38 -37.15
N ALA A 73 -12.09 17.29 -36.83
CA ALA A 73 -11.01 16.75 -37.64
C ALA A 73 -11.29 15.27 -37.92
N LYS A 74 -11.12 14.83 -39.16
CA LYS A 74 -11.35 13.42 -39.56
C LYS A 74 -10.62 12.40 -38.66
N ARG A 75 -9.46 12.78 -38.14
CA ARG A 75 -8.61 11.93 -37.28
C ARG A 75 -8.58 12.38 -35.81
N GLY A 76 -9.47 13.29 -35.41
CA GLY A 76 -9.55 13.79 -34.03
C GLY A 76 -8.23 14.34 -33.47
N TYR A 77 -7.38 14.92 -34.34
CA TYR A 77 -6.00 15.26 -34.00
C TYR A 77 -5.81 16.77 -33.95
N PHE A 78 -5.49 17.27 -32.76
CA PHE A 78 -5.24 18.68 -32.49
C PHE A 78 -3.84 18.85 -31.91
N ASN A 79 -3.01 19.58 -32.65
CA ASN A 79 -1.62 19.83 -32.27
C ASN A 79 -1.44 21.31 -31.98
N PHE A 80 -0.88 21.59 -30.81
CA PHE A 80 -0.50 22.93 -30.40
C PHE A 80 1.02 23.00 -30.41
N TYR A 81 1.58 23.95 -31.15
CA TYR A 81 3.02 24.15 -31.27
C TYR A 81 3.41 25.48 -30.66
N THR A 82 4.61 25.56 -30.12
CA THR A 82 5.25 26.86 -29.90
C THR A 82 5.92 27.30 -31.21
N ASN A 83 6.05 28.61 -31.46
CA ASN A 83 6.70 29.06 -32.69
C ASN A 83 8.19 28.65 -32.74
N ASP A 84 8.83 28.52 -31.58
CA ASP A 84 10.23 28.12 -31.43
C ASP A 84 10.46 26.63 -31.70
N ASN A 85 9.41 25.79 -31.63
CA ASN A 85 9.51 24.36 -31.91
C ASN A 85 8.28 23.86 -32.68
N LYS A 86 8.42 23.77 -34.00
CA LYS A 86 7.41 23.16 -34.89
C LYS A 86 7.64 21.68 -35.17
N SER A 87 8.75 21.13 -34.68
CA SER A 87 9.07 19.71 -34.83
C SER A 87 8.24 18.84 -33.88
N PHE A 88 7.91 19.36 -32.69
CA PHE A 88 7.13 18.64 -31.68
C PHE A 88 6.03 19.53 -31.07
N PRO A 89 4.79 19.03 -30.93
CA PRO A 89 3.72 19.78 -30.28
C PRO A 89 3.98 19.92 -28.77
N THR A 90 3.62 21.07 -28.19
CA THR A 90 3.58 21.27 -26.73
C THR A 90 2.36 20.62 -26.10
N LEU A 91 1.26 20.52 -26.84
CA LEU A 91 0.05 19.82 -26.43
C LEU A 91 -0.51 19.06 -27.63
N ILE A 92 -0.96 17.84 -27.37
CA ILE A 92 -1.62 16.96 -28.33
C ILE A 92 -2.92 16.46 -27.73
N ILE A 93 -4.01 16.60 -28.47
CA ILE A 93 -5.26 15.88 -28.22
C ILE A 93 -5.46 14.92 -29.37
N LYS A 94 -5.62 13.63 -29.06
CA LYS A 94 -5.68 12.58 -30.07
C LYS A 94 -6.79 11.58 -29.74
N ASP A 95 -7.77 11.52 -30.65
CA ASP A 95 -8.74 10.44 -30.73
C ASP A 95 -8.46 9.67 -32.03
N LEU A 96 -7.60 8.63 -31.94
CA LEU A 96 -7.22 7.79 -33.08
C LEU A 96 -8.41 6.94 -33.54
N ALA A 97 -9.19 7.48 -34.47
CA ALA A 97 -10.26 6.80 -35.20
C ALA A 97 -11.40 6.27 -34.30
N PRO A 98 -12.56 6.97 -34.21
CA PRO A 98 -13.71 6.50 -33.42
C PRO A 98 -14.33 5.17 -33.91
N THR A 99 -13.89 4.62 -35.05
CA THR A 99 -14.34 3.34 -35.60
C THR A 99 -13.39 2.18 -35.35
N ASN A 100 -12.17 2.42 -34.86
CA ASN A 100 -11.21 1.39 -34.48
C ASN A 100 -10.85 1.56 -32.99
N GLN A 101 -10.24 0.54 -32.39
CA GLN A 101 -9.90 0.40 -30.97
C GLN A 101 -8.86 1.42 -30.45
N GLY A 102 -9.01 2.71 -30.76
CA GLY A 102 -8.06 3.76 -30.36
C GLY A 102 -8.41 4.38 -29.01
N ASP A 103 -7.40 4.62 -28.19
CA ASP A 103 -7.54 5.35 -26.93
C ASP A 103 -7.67 6.87 -27.16
N VAL A 104 -8.14 7.57 -26.13
CA VAL A 104 -8.17 9.04 -26.10
C VAL A 104 -6.99 9.53 -25.28
N ASP A 105 -6.09 10.25 -25.95
CA ASP A 105 -4.83 10.71 -25.36
C ASP A 105 -4.77 12.24 -25.27
N PHE A 106 -4.31 12.70 -24.12
CA PHE A 106 -3.96 14.09 -23.85
C PHE A 106 -2.50 14.16 -23.41
N THR A 107 -1.63 14.61 -24.31
CA THR A 107 -0.17 14.55 -24.10
C THR A 107 0.42 15.94 -23.90
N PHE A 108 1.15 16.13 -22.79
CA PHE A 108 1.85 17.37 -22.45
C PHE A 108 3.33 17.28 -22.80
N ALA A 109 3.84 18.34 -23.42
CA ALA A 109 5.25 18.58 -23.71
C ALA A 109 5.97 17.41 -24.42
N ASN A 110 5.24 16.52 -25.08
CA ASN A 110 5.75 15.25 -25.60
C ASN A 110 6.51 14.42 -24.53
N GLN A 111 6.08 14.48 -23.26
CA GLN A 111 6.71 13.77 -22.14
C GLN A 111 5.75 12.86 -21.39
N ILE A 112 4.54 13.36 -21.10
CA ILE A 112 3.55 12.68 -20.26
C ILE A 112 2.19 12.70 -20.92
N MET A 113 1.47 11.59 -20.85
CA MET A 113 0.16 11.39 -21.45
C MET A 113 -0.86 11.02 -20.38
N LEU A 114 -2.00 11.69 -20.41
CA LEU A 114 -3.21 11.24 -19.74
C LEU A 114 -4.02 10.46 -20.77
N ARG A 115 -4.27 9.18 -20.49
CA ARG A 115 -4.99 8.29 -21.39
C ARG A 115 -6.29 7.83 -20.75
N VAL A 116 -7.35 7.89 -21.55
CA VAL A 116 -8.59 7.17 -21.28
C VAL A 116 -8.68 6.02 -22.29
N SER A 117 -8.62 4.81 -21.77
CA SER A 117 -8.59 3.62 -22.60
C SER A 117 -9.97 3.30 -23.16
N ARG A 118 -10.02 2.98 -24.46
CA ARG A 118 -11.23 2.44 -25.13
C ARG A 118 -10.98 1.06 -25.73
N HIS A 119 -9.74 0.58 -25.70
CA HIS A 119 -9.42 -0.76 -26.15
C HIS A 119 -10.11 -1.82 -25.27
N PRO A 120 -10.77 -2.85 -25.83
CA PRO A 120 -11.51 -3.85 -25.06
C PRO A 120 -10.69 -4.51 -23.95
N ASP A 121 -9.41 -4.81 -24.24
CA ASP A 121 -8.53 -5.53 -23.30
C ASP A 121 -8.21 -4.76 -22.01
N TYR A 122 -8.34 -3.42 -22.01
CA TYR A 122 -7.93 -2.58 -20.87
C TYR A 122 -8.82 -1.33 -20.69
N VAL A 123 -10.05 -1.36 -21.21
CA VAL A 123 -11.05 -0.30 -21.03
C VAL A 123 -11.40 -0.10 -19.54
N GLY A 124 -11.22 -1.13 -18.71
CA GLY A 124 -11.45 -1.08 -17.27
C GLY A 124 -10.36 -0.38 -16.45
N ASP A 125 -9.21 -0.06 -17.06
CA ASP A 125 -8.05 0.50 -16.35
C ASP A 125 -8.27 1.95 -15.90
N GLY A 126 -9.33 2.60 -16.37
CA GLY A 126 -9.66 3.98 -16.03
C GLY A 126 -8.65 4.99 -16.58
N LEU A 127 -8.34 6.03 -15.78
CA LEU A 127 -7.39 7.07 -16.15
C LEU A 127 -5.96 6.58 -15.97
N GLN A 128 -5.18 6.58 -17.05
CA GLN A 128 -3.78 6.16 -17.03
C GLN A 128 -2.83 7.36 -17.16
N ILE A 129 -1.71 7.32 -16.43
CA ILE A 129 -0.57 8.23 -16.60
C ILE A 129 0.53 7.47 -17.35
N ARG A 130 0.78 7.84 -18.61
CA ARG A 130 1.67 7.13 -19.53
C ARG A 130 2.81 8.01 -20.04
N SER A 131 3.81 7.37 -20.62
CA SER A 131 4.81 8.00 -21.48
C SER A 131 4.17 8.69 -22.67
N ALA A 132 4.88 9.62 -23.31
CA ALA A 132 4.39 10.27 -24.53
C ALA A 132 4.08 9.30 -25.69
N THR A 133 4.75 8.14 -25.70
CA THR A 133 4.55 7.05 -26.68
C THR A 133 3.46 6.06 -26.27
N GLY A 134 2.96 6.12 -25.03
CA GLY A 134 1.93 5.23 -24.49
C GLY A 134 2.44 3.85 -24.06
N ASP A 135 3.74 3.57 -24.22
CA ASP A 135 4.36 2.25 -23.99
C ASP A 135 4.64 1.92 -22.51
N ALA A 136 4.65 2.92 -21.63
CA ALA A 136 5.06 2.74 -20.25
C ALA A 136 4.26 3.66 -19.31
N TYR A 137 4.01 3.18 -18.09
CA TYR A 137 3.44 4.01 -17.03
C TYR A 137 4.44 5.10 -16.59
N ARG A 138 3.91 6.17 -16.00
CA ARG A 138 4.69 7.28 -15.42
C ARG A 138 4.19 7.62 -14.03
N ASP A 139 5.08 8.20 -13.23
CA ASP A 139 4.82 8.51 -11.84
C ASP A 139 3.92 9.75 -11.68
N ILE A 140 3.18 9.80 -10.57
CA ILE A 140 2.43 10.97 -10.13
C ILE A 140 2.93 11.41 -8.75
N ARG A 141 3.20 12.71 -8.59
CA ARG A 141 3.51 13.31 -7.29
C ARG A 141 2.30 14.10 -6.80
N LEU A 142 1.72 13.66 -5.69
CA LEU A 142 0.54 14.27 -5.07
C LEU A 142 0.87 14.74 -3.65
N ARG A 143 0.15 15.75 -3.16
CA ARG A 143 0.19 16.12 -1.73
C ARG A 143 -0.56 15.10 -0.86
N THR A 144 -1.71 14.62 -1.34
CA THR A 144 -2.54 13.66 -0.62
C THR A 144 -3.34 12.85 -1.65
N LEU A 145 -3.24 11.52 -1.58
CA LEU A 145 -4.14 10.60 -2.26
C LEU A 145 -5.23 10.18 -1.25
N ARG A 146 -6.50 10.39 -1.59
CA ARG A 146 -7.65 9.94 -0.79
C ARG A 146 -8.43 8.92 -1.62
N ALA A 147 -8.50 7.69 -1.13
CA ALA A 147 -9.34 6.63 -1.70
C ALA A 147 -10.37 6.19 -0.65
N THR A 148 -11.63 6.04 -1.05
CA THR A 148 -12.69 5.47 -0.19
C THR A 148 -12.67 3.94 -0.17
N GLU A 149 -12.03 3.36 -1.17
CA GLU A 149 -11.86 1.92 -1.35
C GLU A 149 -10.37 1.57 -1.49
N ASN A 150 -10.06 0.46 -2.15
CA ASN A 150 -8.70 -0.06 -2.28
C ASN A 150 -7.85 0.80 -3.23
N ILE A 151 -6.55 0.83 -2.92
CA ILE A 151 -5.51 1.31 -3.83
C ILE A 151 -4.78 0.06 -4.33
N SER A 152 -4.88 -0.21 -5.63
CA SER A 152 -4.20 -1.31 -6.30
C SER A 152 -3.17 -0.76 -7.30
N ALA A 153 -2.01 -1.42 -7.39
CA ALA A 153 -1.03 -1.16 -8.43
C ALA A 153 -1.14 -2.24 -9.51
N ALA A 154 -1.01 -1.87 -10.79
CA ALA A 154 -1.11 -2.80 -11.92
C ALA A 154 -0.14 -4.00 -11.81
N ASN A 155 1.02 -3.79 -11.17
CA ASN A 155 2.03 -4.84 -10.96
C ASN A 155 2.00 -5.41 -9.52
N GLY A 156 0.92 -5.17 -8.75
CA GLY A 156 0.71 -5.71 -7.41
C GLY A 156 1.59 -5.11 -6.29
N LYS A 157 2.52 -4.20 -6.60
CA LYS A 157 3.46 -3.62 -5.62
C LYS A 157 3.16 -2.14 -5.36
N MET A 158 3.04 -1.80 -4.08
CA MET A 158 2.98 -0.43 -3.61
C MET A 158 4.27 -0.09 -2.86
N TYR A 159 4.92 1.00 -3.26
CA TYR A 159 6.10 1.53 -2.59
C TYR A 159 5.72 2.79 -1.83
N ALA A 160 6.07 2.83 -0.55
CA ALA A 160 5.94 4.02 0.29
C ALA A 160 7.21 4.17 1.12
N LEU A 161 7.64 5.42 1.33
CA LEU A 161 8.70 5.70 2.30
C LEU A 161 8.26 5.33 3.72
N GLU A 162 6.97 5.53 4.03
CA GLU A 162 6.39 5.21 5.31
C GLU A 162 4.89 4.89 5.15
N PHE A 163 4.40 3.89 5.89
CA PHE A 163 2.98 3.62 6.07
C PHE A 163 2.55 4.10 7.45
N VAL A 164 1.80 5.21 7.52
CA VAL A 164 1.30 5.79 8.77
C VAL A 164 -0.20 5.52 8.89
N PRO A 165 -0.62 4.42 9.56
CA PRO A 165 -2.04 4.11 9.71
C PRO A 165 -2.73 5.12 10.63
N MET A 166 -3.85 5.70 10.17
CA MET A 166 -4.67 6.56 11.03
C MET A 166 -5.46 5.69 12.02
N SER A 167 -5.10 5.77 13.30
CA SER A 167 -5.74 5.03 14.38
C SER A 167 -6.04 5.97 15.56
N THR A 168 -7.29 6.42 15.70
CA THR A 168 -7.68 7.40 16.73
C THR A 168 -9.12 7.19 17.21
N ARG A 169 -9.41 7.56 18.47
CA ARG A 169 -10.77 7.55 19.05
C ARG A 169 -11.74 8.50 18.33
N LYS A 170 -11.26 9.40 17.46
CA LYS A 170 -12.13 10.21 16.59
C LYS A 170 -12.84 9.40 15.50
N ILE A 171 -12.27 8.26 15.11
CA ILE A 171 -12.79 7.39 14.04
C ILE A 171 -13.07 5.96 14.53
N LYS A 172 -12.90 5.69 15.83
CA LYS A 172 -13.10 4.36 16.45
C LYS A 172 -14.04 4.49 17.64
N THR A 173 -15.01 3.59 17.73
CA THR A 173 -15.94 3.40 18.86
C THR A 173 -15.92 1.94 19.29
N ASN A 174 -16.58 1.58 20.41
CA ASN A 174 -16.66 0.21 20.93
C ASN A 174 -15.28 -0.46 21.08
N ILE A 175 -14.37 0.20 21.79
CA ILE A 175 -12.99 -0.27 22.01
C ILE A 175 -12.98 -1.15 23.27
N GLU A 176 -12.77 -2.44 23.07
CA GLU A 176 -12.78 -3.49 24.11
C GLU A 176 -11.49 -4.31 24.04
N ASP A 177 -11.18 -5.04 25.12
CA ASP A 177 -10.07 -5.98 25.16
C ASP A 177 -10.31 -7.17 24.21
N LEU A 178 -9.24 -7.82 23.76
CA LEU A 178 -9.35 -8.96 22.85
C LEU A 178 -10.06 -10.14 23.55
N PRO A 179 -11.15 -10.69 23.00
CA PRO A 179 -11.91 -11.77 23.62
C PRO A 179 -11.26 -13.16 23.42
N PHE A 180 -10.00 -13.21 22.99
CA PHE A 180 -9.24 -14.42 22.68
C PHE A 180 -7.76 -14.22 23.04
N SER A 181 -7.01 -15.31 23.23
CA SER A 181 -5.55 -15.23 23.38
C SER A 181 -4.88 -14.91 22.05
N ALA A 182 -4.19 -13.77 21.99
CA ALA A 182 -3.41 -13.39 20.83
C ALA A 182 -2.26 -14.38 20.59
N LEU A 183 -1.65 -14.90 21.66
CA LEU A 183 -0.60 -15.90 21.58
C LEU A 183 -1.07 -17.21 20.95
N GLU A 184 -2.23 -17.73 21.34
CA GLU A 184 -2.79 -18.94 20.73
C GLU A 184 -3.08 -18.73 19.24
N LYS A 185 -3.62 -17.56 18.86
CA LYS A 185 -3.87 -17.23 17.45
C LYS A 185 -2.58 -17.15 16.66
N VAL A 186 -1.55 -16.45 17.16
CA VAL A 186 -0.25 -16.35 16.47
C VAL A 186 0.42 -17.72 16.35
N ASN A 187 0.40 -18.54 17.41
CA ASN A 187 0.96 -19.90 17.38
C ASN A 187 0.24 -20.84 16.40
N SER A 188 -1.01 -20.54 16.05
CA SER A 188 -1.77 -21.30 15.05
C SER A 188 -1.43 -20.94 13.60
N VAL A 189 -0.74 -19.82 13.37
CA VAL A 189 -0.39 -19.34 12.03
C VAL A 189 0.60 -20.29 11.35
N LYS A 190 0.32 -20.62 10.09
CA LYS A 190 1.19 -21.44 9.25
C LYS A 190 1.84 -20.58 8.17
N ILE A 191 3.11 -20.23 8.37
CA ILE A 191 3.90 -19.59 7.32
C ILE A 191 4.25 -20.61 6.24
N LYS A 192 4.02 -20.22 4.99
CA LYS A 192 4.30 -21.02 3.80
C LYS A 192 5.32 -20.30 2.94
N GLN A 193 6.15 -21.09 2.27
CA GLN A 193 6.89 -20.63 1.11
C GLN A 193 6.00 -20.78 -0.13
N TYR A 194 6.04 -19.83 -1.06
CA TYR A 194 5.25 -19.88 -2.29
C TYR A 194 5.92 -19.07 -3.41
N ASN A 195 5.45 -19.31 -4.63
CA ASN A 195 5.77 -18.52 -5.81
C ASN A 195 4.49 -17.90 -6.36
N LEU A 196 4.57 -16.73 -6.99
CA LEU A 196 3.41 -16.16 -7.68
C LEU A 196 3.19 -16.92 -8.99
N ILE A 197 1.92 -17.15 -9.35
CA ILE A 197 1.56 -17.83 -10.61
C ILE A 197 2.22 -17.13 -11.80
N ALA A 198 2.12 -15.79 -11.86
CA ALA A 198 2.73 -15.00 -12.92
C ALA A 198 4.26 -15.14 -13.00
N ASP A 199 4.94 -15.34 -11.87
CA ASP A 199 6.39 -15.55 -11.87
C ASP A 199 6.76 -16.96 -12.34
N VAL A 200 5.95 -17.98 -11.99
CA VAL A 200 6.11 -19.35 -12.48
C VAL A 200 5.92 -19.40 -14.00
N GLU A 201 4.92 -18.69 -14.52
CA GLU A 201 4.67 -18.57 -15.96
C GLU A 201 5.86 -17.93 -16.69
N LYS A 202 6.38 -16.82 -16.18
CA LYS A 202 7.56 -16.14 -16.74
C LYS A 202 8.82 -17.00 -16.70
N TYR A 203 9.03 -17.72 -15.60
CA TYR A 203 10.15 -18.64 -15.46
C TYR A 203 10.08 -19.77 -16.50
N ASN A 204 8.90 -20.40 -16.64
CA ASN A 204 8.68 -21.45 -17.65
C ASN A 204 8.81 -20.94 -19.08
N ALA A 205 8.50 -19.66 -19.33
CA ALA A 205 8.69 -19.00 -20.62
C ALA A 205 10.15 -18.59 -20.89
N GLY A 206 11.06 -18.71 -19.91
CA GLY A 206 12.45 -18.27 -20.02
C GLY A 206 12.63 -16.75 -19.96
N GLU A 207 11.64 -15.99 -19.48
CA GLU A 207 11.73 -14.53 -19.32
C GLU A 207 12.53 -14.12 -18.08
N ILE A 208 12.64 -15.01 -17.09
CA ILE A 208 13.42 -14.81 -15.87
C ILE A 208 14.27 -16.05 -15.57
N ASP A 209 15.51 -15.83 -15.14
CA ASP A 209 16.47 -16.92 -14.89
C ASP A 209 16.27 -17.62 -13.54
N VAL A 210 15.67 -16.92 -12.58
CA VAL A 210 15.50 -17.39 -11.20
C VAL A 210 14.07 -17.14 -10.77
N LEU A 211 13.37 -18.20 -10.35
CA LEU A 211 12.02 -18.12 -9.83
C LEU A 211 12.02 -17.44 -8.44
N PRO A 212 11.36 -16.27 -8.28
CA PRO A 212 11.30 -15.57 -7.00
C PRO A 212 10.55 -16.39 -5.94
N LEU A 213 11.16 -16.53 -4.77
CA LEU A 213 10.59 -17.21 -3.62
C LEU A 213 10.01 -16.20 -2.62
N ASN A 214 8.77 -16.42 -2.21
CA ASN A 214 8.06 -15.57 -1.26
C ASN A 214 7.68 -16.37 0.00
N TYR A 215 7.43 -15.66 1.09
CA TYR A 215 7.00 -16.25 2.36
C TYR A 215 5.81 -15.47 2.92
N GLY A 216 4.83 -16.18 3.44
CA GLY A 216 3.65 -15.52 3.99
C GLY A 216 2.57 -16.49 4.45
N MET A 217 1.43 -15.91 4.80
CA MET A 217 0.22 -16.63 5.16
C MET A 217 -0.67 -16.82 3.93
N ILE A 218 -1.37 -17.95 3.87
CA ILE A 218 -2.44 -18.19 2.90
C ILE A 218 -3.75 -17.77 3.58
N ALA A 219 -4.50 -16.85 2.97
CA ALA A 219 -5.65 -16.21 3.61
C ALA A 219 -6.77 -17.24 3.90
N GLU A 220 -7.00 -18.15 2.97
CA GLU A 220 -7.99 -19.23 3.04
C GLU A 220 -7.74 -20.15 4.25
N ASP A 221 -6.47 -20.45 4.51
CA ASP A 221 -6.00 -21.32 5.59
C ASP A 221 -5.87 -20.61 6.95
N SER A 222 -5.90 -19.27 6.96
CA SER A 222 -5.65 -18.46 8.16
C SER A 222 -6.93 -18.15 8.93
N ASP A 223 -6.78 -17.83 10.22
CA ASP A 223 -7.89 -17.38 11.05
C ASP A 223 -8.44 -16.03 10.56
N ARG A 224 -9.74 -15.79 10.77
CA ARG A 224 -10.44 -14.56 10.36
C ARG A 224 -9.86 -13.30 11.03
N VAL A 225 -9.20 -13.43 12.18
CA VAL A 225 -8.56 -12.27 12.84
C VAL A 225 -7.39 -11.68 12.05
N PHE A 226 -6.81 -12.44 11.10
CA PHE A 226 -5.68 -12.04 10.26
C PHE A 226 -6.06 -11.73 8.81
N THR A 227 -7.34 -11.86 8.45
CA THR A 227 -7.78 -11.85 7.05
C THR A 227 -8.96 -10.91 6.83
N THR A 228 -9.21 -10.59 5.57
CA THR A 228 -10.47 -9.97 5.14
C THR A 228 -11.65 -10.91 5.42
N PRO A 229 -12.88 -10.40 5.60
CA PRO A 229 -14.06 -11.24 5.78
C PRO A 229 -14.25 -12.31 4.69
N GLU A 230 -13.82 -12.00 3.46
CA GLU A 230 -13.86 -12.82 2.26
C GLU A 230 -12.75 -13.89 2.20
N LYS A 231 -11.75 -13.81 3.08
CA LYS A 231 -10.56 -14.68 3.10
C LYS A 231 -9.72 -14.67 1.81
N ASP A 232 -9.69 -13.56 1.11
CA ASP A 232 -8.89 -13.35 -0.11
C ASP A 232 -7.64 -12.50 0.13
N ALA A 233 -7.49 -11.89 1.30
CA ALA A 233 -6.33 -11.07 1.66
C ALA A 233 -5.98 -11.10 3.16
N ILE A 234 -4.72 -10.81 3.48
CA ILE A 234 -4.21 -10.65 4.84
C ILE A 234 -4.35 -9.19 5.31
N THR A 235 -4.86 -8.98 6.52
CA THR A 235 -4.96 -7.65 7.14
C THR A 235 -3.69 -7.30 7.92
N LEU A 236 -2.70 -6.71 7.25
CA LEU A 236 -1.37 -6.46 7.84
C LEU A 236 -1.41 -5.70 9.17
N TYR A 237 -2.21 -4.64 9.27
CA TYR A 237 -2.30 -3.84 10.51
C TYR A 237 -2.85 -4.66 11.69
N SER A 238 -3.88 -5.49 11.46
CA SER A 238 -4.43 -6.38 12.49
C SER A 238 -3.40 -7.43 12.89
N SER A 239 -2.73 -8.05 11.92
CA SER A 239 -1.72 -9.08 12.18
C SER A 239 -0.58 -8.55 13.03
N VAL A 240 -0.05 -7.37 12.72
CA VAL A 240 1.01 -6.73 13.53
C VAL A 240 0.51 -6.42 14.95
N SER A 241 -0.72 -5.90 15.08
CA SER A 241 -1.28 -5.55 16.39
C SER A 241 -1.52 -6.79 17.27
N ILE A 242 -2.05 -7.87 16.70
CA ILE A 242 -2.24 -9.15 17.41
C ILE A 242 -0.89 -9.76 17.78
N THR A 243 0.12 -9.69 16.91
CA THR A 243 1.48 -10.13 17.26
C THR A 243 2.05 -9.35 18.44
N MET A 244 1.86 -8.02 18.51
CA MET A 244 2.28 -7.23 19.67
C MET A 244 1.61 -7.70 20.97
N GLN A 245 0.30 -7.95 20.94
CA GLN A 245 -0.42 -8.52 22.10
C GLN A 245 0.11 -9.91 22.47
N SER A 246 0.42 -10.76 21.48
CA SER A 246 0.98 -12.10 21.73
C SER A 246 2.33 -12.06 22.46
N VAL A 247 3.16 -11.05 22.17
CA VAL A 247 4.43 -10.85 22.87
C VAL A 247 4.19 -10.44 24.32
N GLN A 248 3.20 -9.59 24.58
CA GLN A 248 2.81 -9.21 25.95
C GLN A 248 2.27 -10.41 26.75
N GLU A 249 1.47 -11.28 26.11
CA GLU A 249 0.99 -12.51 26.74
C GLU A 249 2.13 -13.50 27.03
N LEU A 250 3.13 -13.58 26.15
CA LEU A 250 4.33 -14.40 26.37
C LEU A 250 5.16 -13.91 27.56
N ASP A 251 5.40 -12.60 27.62
CA ASP A 251 6.14 -11.94 28.70
C ASP A 251 5.48 -12.23 30.06
N TRP A 252 4.17 -12.03 30.15
CA TRP A 252 3.40 -12.34 31.36
C TRP A 252 3.50 -13.82 31.77
N LYS A 253 3.43 -14.76 30.81
CA LYS A 253 3.60 -16.20 31.13
C LYS A 253 5.01 -16.50 31.62
N MET A 254 6.03 -15.88 31.04
CA MET A 254 7.42 -16.07 31.42
C MET A 254 7.70 -15.57 32.85
N ASP A 255 7.18 -14.39 33.21
CA ASP A 255 7.30 -13.84 34.56
C ASP A 255 6.68 -14.76 35.62
N ASN A 256 5.47 -15.27 35.36
CA ASN A 256 4.82 -16.22 36.26
C ASN A 256 5.62 -17.53 36.41
N MET A 257 6.12 -18.08 35.30
CA MET A 257 6.98 -19.26 35.36
C MET A 257 8.27 -19.02 36.14
N GLN A 258 8.86 -17.82 36.03
CA GLN A 258 10.05 -17.46 36.79
C GLN A 258 9.77 -17.38 38.29
N PHE A 259 8.60 -16.87 38.67
CA PHE A 259 8.13 -16.86 40.05
C PHE A 259 7.96 -18.29 40.59
N ASP A 260 7.27 -19.18 39.86
CA ASP A 260 7.05 -20.58 40.25
C ASP A 260 8.38 -21.34 40.41
N ILE A 261 9.32 -21.16 39.48
CA ILE A 261 10.67 -21.73 39.58
C ILE A 261 11.40 -21.20 40.82
N GLY A 262 11.20 -19.92 41.16
CA GLY A 262 11.74 -19.31 42.37
C GLY A 262 11.24 -19.99 43.64
N MET A 263 9.92 -20.22 43.73
CA MET A 263 9.30 -20.93 44.86
C MET A 263 9.82 -22.36 44.99
N LEU A 264 9.84 -23.13 43.89
CA LEU A 264 10.32 -24.51 43.91
C LEU A 264 11.79 -24.63 44.34
N LYS A 265 12.63 -23.66 43.97
CA LYS A 265 14.03 -23.61 44.43
C LYS A 265 14.13 -23.40 45.93
N GLN A 266 13.25 -22.58 46.52
CA GLN A 266 13.25 -22.32 47.95
C GLN A 266 12.79 -23.55 48.75
N GLU A 267 11.73 -24.22 48.28
CA GLU A 267 11.26 -25.49 48.87
C GLU A 267 12.35 -26.57 48.81
N LEU A 268 13.01 -26.74 47.66
CA LEU A 268 14.08 -27.70 47.49
C LEU A 268 15.27 -27.44 48.44
N GLU A 269 15.59 -26.17 48.71
CA GLU A 269 16.68 -25.83 49.63
C GLU A 269 16.30 -26.09 51.10
N ALA A 270 15.04 -25.86 51.47
CA ALA A 270 14.53 -26.21 52.79
C ALA A 270 14.56 -27.73 53.03
N GLU A 271 14.11 -28.54 52.07
CA GLU A 271 14.17 -30.01 52.17
C GLU A 271 15.60 -30.54 52.30
N LYS A 272 16.56 -29.95 51.56
CA LYS A 272 17.98 -30.31 51.71
C LYS A 272 18.49 -30.03 53.12
N LEU A 273 18.12 -28.90 53.71
CA LEU A 273 18.55 -28.54 55.06
C LEU A 273 17.96 -29.49 56.10
N GLU A 274 16.69 -29.85 55.95
CA GLU A 274 16.03 -30.84 56.81
C GLU A 274 16.70 -32.22 56.68
N LYS A 275 17.05 -32.64 55.45
CA LYS A 275 17.77 -33.89 55.21
C LYS A 275 19.12 -33.90 55.93
N VAL A 276 19.90 -32.82 55.84
CA VAL A 276 21.18 -32.69 56.57
C VAL A 276 20.96 -32.78 58.08
N ASN A 277 19.91 -32.16 58.60
CA ASN A 277 19.56 -32.24 60.02
C ASN A 277 19.22 -33.67 60.46
N ILE A 278 18.42 -34.40 59.68
CA ILE A 278 18.08 -35.81 59.95
C ILE A 278 19.33 -36.68 59.88
N GLU A 279 20.21 -36.48 58.90
CA GLU A 279 21.48 -37.21 58.79
C GLU A 279 22.38 -36.99 60.02
N ASN A 280 22.42 -35.76 60.54
CA ASN A 280 23.15 -35.45 61.77
C ASN A 280 22.53 -36.17 62.98
N GLN A 281 21.21 -36.07 63.18
CA GLN A 281 20.50 -36.75 64.26
C GLN A 281 20.69 -38.28 64.20
N LEU A 282 20.67 -38.86 62.99
CA LEU A 282 20.91 -40.28 62.78
C LEU A 282 22.32 -40.70 63.18
N ASN A 283 23.33 -39.88 62.88
CA ASN A 283 24.71 -40.14 63.28
C ASN A 283 24.88 -40.06 64.81
N GLU A 284 24.26 -39.08 65.47
CA GLU A 284 24.26 -38.99 66.94
C GLU A 284 23.60 -40.21 67.59
N LEU A 285 22.45 -40.65 67.07
CA LEU A 285 21.76 -41.86 67.53
C LEU A 285 22.63 -43.11 67.35
N LYS A 286 23.33 -43.27 66.22
CA LYS A 286 24.26 -44.39 66.01
C LYS A 286 25.36 -44.43 67.06
N VAL A 287 25.95 -43.27 67.39
CA VAL A 287 26.97 -43.18 68.45
C VAL A 287 26.40 -43.60 69.81
N LEU A 288 25.19 -43.17 70.13
CA LEU A 288 24.52 -43.53 71.39
C LEU A 288 24.21 -45.03 71.47
N VAL A 289 23.71 -45.63 70.39
CA VAL A 289 23.40 -47.07 70.31
C VAL A 289 24.67 -47.89 70.50
N ASN A 290 25.77 -47.57 69.81
CA ASN A 290 27.05 -48.25 69.99
C ASN A 290 27.51 -48.19 71.46
N SER A 291 27.38 -47.03 72.11
CA SER A 291 27.72 -46.88 73.53
C SER A 291 26.82 -47.71 74.46
N GLN A 292 25.53 -47.87 74.12
CA GLN A 292 24.62 -48.73 74.86
C GLN A 292 24.96 -50.21 74.69
N GLU A 293 25.29 -50.66 73.48
CA GLU A 293 25.76 -52.02 73.20
C GLU A 293 27.03 -52.33 74.03
N ASP A 294 28.02 -51.44 74.03
CA ASP A 294 29.23 -51.58 74.85
C ASP A 294 28.91 -51.72 76.35
N ARG A 295 27.91 -50.99 76.85
CA ARG A 295 27.46 -51.07 78.25
C ARG A 295 26.74 -52.38 78.55
N ILE A 296 25.92 -52.87 77.63
CA ILE A 296 25.21 -54.15 77.76
C ILE A 296 26.21 -55.29 77.84
N VAL A 297 27.20 -55.34 76.94
CA VAL A 297 28.27 -56.35 76.95
C VAL A 297 28.98 -56.39 78.32
N LYS A 298 29.35 -55.22 78.87
CA LYS A 298 29.96 -55.15 80.22
C LYS A 298 29.04 -55.66 81.33
N LEU A 299 27.74 -55.38 81.25
CA LEU A 299 26.77 -55.88 82.23
C LEU A 299 26.57 -57.40 82.12
N GLU A 300 26.54 -57.94 80.91
CA GLU A 300 26.48 -59.39 80.66
C GLU A 300 27.71 -60.11 81.22
N GLU A 301 28.91 -59.57 81.02
CA GLU A 301 30.16 -60.08 81.62
C GLU A 301 30.11 -60.10 83.16
N LEU A 302 29.63 -59.02 83.78
CA LEU A 302 29.48 -58.91 85.24
C LEU A 302 28.45 -59.91 85.79
N LEU A 303 27.33 -60.11 85.08
CA LEU A 303 26.31 -61.07 85.47
C LEU A 303 26.86 -62.51 85.43
N LEU A 304 27.62 -62.83 84.38
CA LEU A 304 28.28 -64.13 84.24
C LEU A 304 29.25 -64.39 85.40
N GLN A 305 30.07 -63.39 85.77
CA GLN A 305 30.94 -63.46 86.95
C GLN A 305 30.15 -63.67 88.25
N GLN A 306 29.02 -62.98 88.44
CA GLN A 306 28.18 -63.18 89.64
C GLN A 306 27.56 -64.58 89.71
N LEU A 307 27.16 -65.15 88.58
CA LEU A 307 26.62 -66.52 88.51
C LEU A 307 27.69 -67.57 88.86
N ILE A 308 28.93 -67.39 88.37
CA ILE A 308 30.08 -68.23 88.72
C ILE A 308 30.38 -68.15 90.23
N ASN A 309 30.31 -66.96 90.82
CA ASN A 309 30.58 -66.74 92.25
C ASN A 309 29.45 -67.22 93.18
N LYS A 310 28.25 -67.52 92.67
CA LYS A 310 27.08 -67.97 93.46
C LYS A 310 26.83 -69.47 93.43
N THR A 311 27.61 -70.25 92.67
CA THR A 311 27.58 -71.71 92.74
C THR A 311 28.05 -72.14 94.14
N PRO A 312 27.20 -72.74 95.00
CA PRO A 312 27.67 -73.24 96.28
C PRO A 312 28.44 -74.53 96.05
N GLU A 313 29.68 -74.59 96.52
CA GLU A 313 30.32 -75.87 96.83
C GLU A 313 29.44 -76.59 97.87
N GLN A 314 28.91 -77.75 97.49
CA GLN A 314 28.37 -78.74 98.41
C GLN A 314 29.06 -80.08 98.16
N PRO A 315 29.21 -80.88 99.22
CA PRO A 315 30.48 -81.38 99.75
C PRO A 315 31.11 -82.54 98.99
#